data_AF-A0A9E1XF58-F1
#
_entry.id   AF-A0A9E1XF58-F1
#
_cell.length_a   1.000
_cell.length_b   1.000
_cell.length_c   1.000
_cell.angle_alpha   90.00
_cell.angle_beta   90.00
_cell.angle_gamma   90.00
#
_symmetry.space_group_name_H-M   'P 1'
#
loop_
_entity.id
_entity.type
_entity.pdbx_description
1 polymer ?
#
loop_
_entity_poly.entity_id
_entity_poly.type
_entity_poly.pdbx_seq_one_letter_code
_entity_poly.pdbx_strand_id
1 'polypeptide(L)'
;MDNSSSSGTVTTVTLRAYELDDTSSPITNSEKKAGTFTEINDATITSRGWTMTDTGATYSVEVGKSCYSWSRTTAVAHTVNGVSYPAGHNHFNAADNTSYANGVYNWTEYGPEHSQSEIDATCSAGKEGVVKTANSDNYTADVNIYLKISTVDTK
;
A
#
# COMPACT_ATOMS: atom_id res chain seq x y z
N MET A 1 -0.39 43.69 -7.56
CA MET A 1 -0.18 42.28 -7.94
C MET A 1 -0.47 41.48 -6.69
N ASP A 2 -1.70 40.99 -6.56
CA ASP A 2 -2.08 40.15 -5.42
C ASP A 2 -1.43 38.79 -5.60
N ASN A 3 -0.43 38.51 -4.76
CA ASN A 3 0.16 37.18 -4.64
C ASN A 3 -0.71 36.38 -3.69
N SER A 4 -1.86 35.89 -4.19
CA SER A 4 -2.71 34.98 -3.44
C SER A 4 -2.03 33.62 -3.38
N SER A 5 -1.17 33.42 -2.39
CA SER A 5 -0.70 32.10 -1.98
C SER A 5 -1.92 31.32 -1.49
N SER A 6 -2.56 30.58 -2.40
CA SER A 6 -3.51 29.54 -2.04
C SER A 6 -2.73 28.52 -1.20
N SER A 7 -2.88 28.61 0.13
CA SER A 7 -2.56 27.52 1.04
C SER A 7 -3.55 26.40 0.70
N GLY A 8 -3.23 25.63 -0.33
CA GLY A 8 -4.03 24.46 -0.70
C GLY A 8 -4.05 23.52 0.49
N THR A 9 -5.24 23.06 0.87
CA THR A 9 -5.39 22.06 1.89
C THR A 9 -4.63 20.79 1.48
N VAL A 10 -3.69 20.34 2.30
CA VAL A 10 -2.93 19.12 2.06
C VAL A 10 -3.52 18.01 2.90
N THR A 11 -4.00 16.96 2.25
CA THR A 11 -4.47 15.74 2.91
C THR A 11 -3.38 14.67 2.83
N THR A 12 -2.96 14.13 3.96
CA THR A 12 -2.05 12.99 4.05
C THR A 12 -2.81 11.78 4.59
N VAL A 13 -2.81 10.68 3.84
CA VAL A 13 -3.32 9.38 4.31
C VAL A 13 -2.16 8.51 4.76
N THR A 14 -2.27 7.91 5.94
CA THR A 14 -1.31 6.91 6.42
C THR A 14 -1.97 5.54 6.48
N LEU A 15 -1.35 4.57 5.80
CA LEU A 15 -1.69 3.16 5.84
C LEU A 15 -0.76 2.44 6.81
N ARG A 16 -1.32 1.47 7.53
CA ARG A 16 -0.59 0.57 8.43
C ARG A 16 -0.70 -0.86 7.95
N ALA A 17 0.42 -1.59 8.04
CA ALA A 17 0.53 -2.96 7.58
C ALA A 17 0.35 -3.98 8.71
N TYR A 18 -0.39 -5.04 8.41
CA TYR A 18 -0.74 -6.13 9.32
C TYR A 18 -0.42 -7.49 8.69
N GLU A 19 -0.08 -8.46 9.52
CA GLU A 19 0.00 -9.87 9.17
C GLU A 19 -1.21 -10.62 9.72
N LEU A 20 -1.78 -11.51 8.90
CA LEU A 20 -2.89 -12.37 9.30
C LEU A 20 -2.35 -13.71 9.80
N ASP A 21 -2.67 -14.07 11.04
CA ASP A 21 -2.61 -15.45 11.52
C ASP A 21 -3.95 -16.14 11.26
N ASP A 22 -3.95 -17.04 10.27
CA ASP A 22 -5.09 -17.86 9.86
C ASP A 22 -4.92 -19.34 10.18
N THR A 23 -3.96 -19.70 11.04
CA THR A 23 -3.57 -21.11 11.31
C THR A 23 -4.71 -22.00 11.77
N SER A 24 -5.70 -21.44 12.47
CA SER A 24 -6.91 -22.12 12.95
C SER A 24 -7.92 -22.43 11.84
N SER A 25 -7.95 -21.63 10.78
CA SER A 25 -8.86 -21.76 9.64
C SER A 25 -8.25 -21.08 8.41
N PRO A 26 -7.34 -21.74 7.68
CA PRO A 26 -6.56 -21.08 6.64
C PRO A 26 -7.41 -20.45 5.56
N ILE A 27 -7.02 -19.26 5.11
CA ILE A 27 -7.61 -18.62 3.93
C ILE A 27 -7.19 -19.41 2.69
N THR A 28 -8.15 -19.79 1.86
CA THR A 28 -7.88 -20.58 0.66
C THR A 28 -7.42 -19.69 -0.51
N ASN A 29 -6.66 -20.27 -1.44
CA ASN A 29 -6.30 -19.57 -2.68
C ASN A 29 -7.53 -19.17 -3.52
N SER A 30 -8.61 -19.94 -3.42
CA SER A 30 -9.88 -19.60 -4.07
C SER A 30 -10.55 -18.39 -3.41
N GLU A 31 -10.47 -18.25 -2.09
CA GLU A 31 -10.96 -17.08 -1.35
C GLU A 31 -10.13 -15.82 -1.65
N LYS A 32 -8.81 -15.95 -1.85
CA LYS A 32 -7.96 -14.84 -2.32
C LYS A 32 -8.25 -14.44 -3.77
N LYS A 33 -8.70 -15.37 -4.62
CA LYS A 33 -8.97 -15.15 -6.06
C LYS A 33 -10.40 -14.71 -6.36
N ALA A 34 -11.38 -15.26 -5.63
CA ALA A 34 -12.70 -14.68 -5.58
C ALA A 34 -12.48 -13.26 -5.04
N GLY A 35 -13.00 -12.23 -5.70
CA GLY A 35 -12.88 -10.83 -5.26
C GLY A 35 -13.63 -10.52 -3.95
N THR A 36 -13.60 -11.46 -3.01
CA THR A 36 -14.30 -11.50 -1.74
C THR A 36 -13.37 -11.15 -0.57
N PHE A 37 -12.09 -11.53 -0.62
CA PHE A 37 -11.11 -11.21 0.44
C PHE A 37 -10.11 -10.13 0.04
N THR A 38 -10.52 -9.20 -0.83
CA THR A 38 -9.79 -7.95 -1.02
C THR A 38 -9.83 -7.11 0.24
N GLU A 39 -10.87 -7.23 1.07
CA GLU A 39 -11.05 -6.55 2.34
C GLU A 39 -11.58 -7.54 3.41
N ILE A 40 -11.03 -7.51 4.63
CA ILE A 40 -11.44 -8.34 5.77
C ILE A 40 -11.84 -7.44 6.94
N ASN A 41 -13.00 -7.68 7.55
CA ASN A 41 -13.44 -6.91 8.71
C ASN A 41 -13.21 -7.64 10.04
N ASP A 42 -13.29 -6.90 11.14
CA ASP A 42 -13.09 -7.42 12.50
C ASP A 42 -14.08 -8.56 12.86
N ALA A 43 -15.31 -8.50 12.33
CA ALA A 43 -16.31 -9.53 12.55
C ALA A 43 -15.90 -10.88 11.93
N THR A 44 -15.36 -10.86 10.71
CA THR A 44 -14.87 -12.05 10.02
C THR A 44 -13.66 -12.62 10.75
N ILE A 45 -12.69 -11.77 11.12
CA ILE A 45 -11.50 -12.14 11.90
C ILE A 45 -11.92 -12.86 13.20
N THR A 46 -12.82 -12.23 13.96
CA THR A 46 -13.33 -12.78 15.23
C THR A 46 -14.04 -14.12 15.02
N SER A 47 -14.92 -14.22 14.01
CA SER A 47 -15.72 -15.43 13.75
C SER A 47 -14.88 -16.64 13.35
N ARG A 48 -13.72 -16.40 12.73
CA ARG A 48 -12.80 -17.46 12.28
C ARG A 48 -11.68 -17.74 13.28
N GLY A 49 -11.63 -17.01 14.40
CA GLY A 49 -10.56 -17.13 15.38
C GLY A 49 -9.19 -16.75 14.81
N TRP A 50 -9.19 -15.76 13.91
CA TRP A 50 -7.99 -15.19 13.31
C TRP A 50 -7.44 -14.04 14.15
N THR A 51 -6.18 -13.69 13.92
CA THR A 51 -5.55 -12.51 14.52
C THR A 51 -4.88 -11.66 13.45
N MET A 52 -5.06 -10.34 13.54
CA MET A 52 -4.27 -9.37 12.76
C MET A 52 -3.18 -8.79 13.66
N THR A 53 -1.92 -9.02 13.31
CA THR A 53 -0.76 -8.51 14.04
C THR A 53 -0.21 -7.27 13.33
N ASP A 54 -0.16 -6.14 14.03
CA ASP A 54 0.48 -4.91 13.54
C ASP A 54 1.98 -5.16 13.36
N THR A 55 2.48 -4.91 12.15
CA THR A 55 3.91 -5.06 11.82
C THR A 55 4.75 -3.87 12.31
N GLY A 56 4.09 -2.77 12.70
CA GLY A 56 4.72 -1.48 13.00
C GLY A 56 5.08 -0.67 11.74
N ALA A 57 4.99 -1.26 10.54
CA ALA A 57 5.28 -0.58 9.29
C ALA A 57 4.12 0.34 8.87
N THR A 58 4.47 1.53 8.40
CA THR A 58 3.52 2.50 7.87
C THR A 58 4.01 3.08 6.55
N TYR A 59 3.05 3.55 5.76
CA TYR A 59 3.27 4.26 4.52
C TYR A 59 2.32 5.46 4.46
N SER A 60 2.85 6.66 4.21
CA SER A 60 2.08 7.90 4.20
C SER A 60 2.18 8.59 2.84
N VAL A 61 1.04 9.09 2.36
CA VAL A 61 0.91 9.70 1.04
C VAL A 61 0.18 11.01 1.12
N GLU A 62 0.76 12.02 0.49
CA GLU A 62 0.06 13.25 0.17
C GLU A 62 -0.91 13.00 -0.99
N VAL A 63 -2.21 13.13 -0.71
CA VAL A 63 -3.27 12.94 -1.70
C VAL A 63 -3.17 14.02 -2.78
N GLY A 64 -3.25 13.61 -4.05
CA GLY A 64 -3.10 14.49 -5.21
C GLY A 64 -1.65 14.72 -5.65
N LYS A 65 -0.64 14.32 -4.85
CA LYS A 65 0.75 14.36 -5.28
C LYS A 65 1.05 13.21 -6.23
N SER A 66 1.42 13.54 -7.47
CA SER A 66 1.78 12.56 -8.48
C SER A 66 3.12 11.88 -8.19
N CYS A 67 3.19 10.59 -8.48
CA CYS A 67 4.37 9.73 -8.31
C CYS A 67 5.07 9.88 -6.95
N TYR A 68 4.30 9.79 -5.87
CA TYR A 68 4.86 9.77 -4.52
C TYR A 68 5.60 8.47 -4.29
N SER A 69 6.94 8.52 -4.27
CA SER A 69 7.79 7.34 -4.11
C SER A 69 8.17 7.08 -2.64
N TRP A 70 8.38 5.80 -2.33
CA TRP A 70 8.92 5.34 -1.06
C TRP A 70 9.80 4.11 -1.28
N SER A 71 10.60 3.77 -0.28
CA SER A 71 11.44 2.58 -0.33
C SER A 71 11.28 1.71 0.92
N ARG A 72 11.46 0.41 0.75
CA ARG A 72 11.60 -0.55 1.85
C ARG A 72 12.82 -1.42 1.62
N THR A 73 13.45 -1.87 2.69
CA THR A 73 14.53 -2.84 2.60
C THR A 73 13.96 -4.26 2.62
N THR A 74 14.47 -5.15 1.77
CA THR A 74 14.15 -6.59 1.83
C THR A 74 15.23 -7.36 2.58
N ALA A 75 14.85 -8.31 3.44
CA ALA A 75 15.79 -9.21 4.11
C ALA A 75 16.27 -10.37 3.20
N VAL A 76 15.69 -10.50 1.99
CA VAL A 76 15.89 -11.66 1.11
C VAL A 76 16.62 -11.27 -0.18
N ALA A 77 17.74 -11.94 -0.45
CA ALA A 77 18.44 -11.86 -1.72
C ALA A 77 17.61 -12.50 -2.84
N HIS A 78 17.64 -11.94 -4.04
CA HIS A 78 16.93 -12.51 -5.20
C HIS A 78 17.55 -12.09 -6.52
N THR A 79 17.13 -12.72 -7.61
CA THR A 79 17.60 -12.43 -8.96
C THR A 79 16.41 -12.05 -9.84
N VAL A 80 16.53 -10.94 -10.56
CA VAL A 80 15.54 -10.48 -11.55
C VAL A 80 16.28 -10.27 -12.87
N ASN A 81 15.77 -10.87 -13.95
CA ASN A 81 16.35 -10.75 -15.30
C ASN A 81 17.87 -11.03 -15.35
N GLY A 82 18.35 -11.98 -14.55
CA GLY A 82 19.77 -12.34 -14.48
C GLY A 82 20.64 -11.42 -13.61
N VAL A 83 20.08 -10.36 -13.02
CA VAL A 83 20.76 -9.45 -12.08
C VAL A 83 20.50 -9.92 -10.65
N SER A 84 21.56 -10.15 -9.88
CA SER A 84 21.47 -10.58 -8.48
C SER A 84 21.47 -9.39 -7.54
N TYR A 85 20.51 -9.37 -6.62
CA TYR A 85 20.35 -8.36 -5.59
C TYR A 85 20.59 -9.00 -4.21
N PRO A 86 21.53 -8.47 -3.39
CA PRO A 86 21.87 -9.04 -2.09
C PRO A 86 20.75 -8.80 -1.07
N ALA A 87 20.70 -9.59 0.00
CA ALA A 87 19.83 -9.25 1.14
C ALA A 87 20.17 -7.84 1.66
N GLY A 88 19.16 -7.06 2.04
CA GLY A 88 19.32 -5.70 2.55
C GLY A 88 19.31 -4.59 1.50
N HIS A 89 19.04 -4.88 0.22
CA HIS A 89 18.81 -3.82 -0.77
C HIS A 89 17.39 -3.24 -0.67
N ASN A 90 17.22 -2.07 -1.28
CA ASN A 90 15.95 -1.36 -1.32
C ASN A 90 15.10 -1.77 -2.51
N HIS A 91 13.81 -1.93 -2.24
CA HIS A 91 12.73 -1.91 -3.21
C HIS A 91 12.07 -0.54 -3.15
N PHE A 92 11.80 0.03 -4.32
CA PHE A 92 11.17 1.32 -4.48
C PHE A 92 9.79 1.16 -5.10
N ASN A 93 8.79 1.81 -4.50
CA ASN A 93 7.42 1.83 -4.96
C ASN A 93 6.99 3.29 -5.16
N ALA A 94 5.96 3.50 -5.97
CA ALA A 94 5.38 4.83 -6.16
C ALA A 94 3.85 4.76 -6.23
N ALA A 95 3.20 5.83 -5.81
CA ALA A 95 1.75 5.98 -5.89
C ALA A 95 1.41 7.19 -6.74
N ASP A 96 0.42 7.01 -7.63
CA ASP A 96 -0.17 8.09 -8.41
C ASP A 96 -1.69 7.94 -8.46
N ASN A 97 -2.37 8.90 -9.07
CA ASN A 97 -3.83 8.96 -9.18
C ASN A 97 -4.51 8.80 -7.80
N THR A 98 -3.90 9.41 -6.79
CA THR A 98 -4.33 9.26 -5.39
C THR A 98 -5.57 10.09 -5.13
N SER A 99 -6.54 9.52 -4.41
CA SER A 99 -7.75 10.23 -3.99
C SER A 99 -8.25 9.73 -2.64
N TYR A 100 -8.84 10.62 -1.85
CA TYR A 100 -9.50 10.27 -0.60
C TYR A 100 -10.89 10.90 -0.57
N ALA A 101 -11.92 10.06 -0.58
CA ALA A 101 -13.31 10.50 -0.56
C ALA A 101 -14.16 9.51 0.23
N ASN A 102 -15.09 10.02 1.04
CA ASN A 102 -16.05 9.21 1.81
C ASN A 102 -15.39 8.11 2.67
N GLY A 103 -14.22 8.39 3.27
CA GLY A 103 -13.50 7.42 4.10
C GLY A 103 -12.65 6.39 3.32
N VAL A 104 -12.64 6.46 1.99
CA VAL A 104 -11.94 5.52 1.13
C VAL A 104 -10.76 6.22 0.44
N TYR A 105 -9.58 5.65 0.62
CA TYR A 105 -8.36 6.04 -0.08
C TYR A 105 -8.15 5.13 -1.30
N ASN A 106 -7.98 5.72 -2.48
CA ASN A 106 -7.66 5.00 -3.71
C ASN A 106 -6.30 5.48 -4.24
N TRP A 107 -5.50 4.56 -4.77
CA TRP A 107 -4.24 4.89 -5.45
C TRP A 107 -3.92 3.88 -6.54
N THR A 108 -3.10 4.29 -7.49
CA THR A 108 -2.41 3.37 -8.40
C THR A 108 -0.99 3.17 -7.89
N GLU A 109 -0.62 1.94 -7.56
CA GLU A 109 0.72 1.59 -7.10
C GLU A 109 1.59 1.04 -8.23
N TYR A 110 2.84 1.48 -8.27
CA TYR A 110 3.88 1.04 -9.19
C TYR A 110 5.03 0.37 -8.43
N GLY A 111 5.75 -0.50 -9.14
CA GLY A 111 6.90 -1.25 -8.61
C GLY A 111 6.52 -2.57 -7.93
N PRO A 112 7.43 -3.16 -7.12
CA PRO A 112 8.69 -2.59 -6.70
C PRO A 112 9.79 -2.60 -7.78
N GLU A 113 10.58 -1.53 -7.85
CA GLU A 113 11.82 -1.43 -8.64
C GLU A 113 13.06 -1.46 -7.72
N HIS A 114 14.26 -1.62 -8.28
CA HIS A 114 15.51 -1.75 -7.51
C HIS A 114 16.29 -0.43 -7.35
N SER A 115 15.82 0.66 -7.96
CA SER A 115 16.40 2.00 -7.81
C SER A 115 15.34 3.11 -7.85
N GLN A 116 15.69 4.27 -7.29
CA GLN A 116 14.83 5.46 -7.34
C GLN A 116 14.55 5.91 -8.80
N SER A 117 15.58 5.92 -9.64
CA SER A 117 15.44 6.34 -11.04
C SER A 117 14.54 5.42 -11.85
N GLU A 118 14.54 4.12 -11.56
CA GLU A 118 13.65 3.16 -12.23
C GLU A 118 12.21 3.38 -11.80
N ILE A 119 11.93 3.53 -10.50
CA ILE A 119 10.54 3.75 -10.05
C ILE A 119 9.96 5.08 -10.55
N ASP A 120 10.77 6.12 -10.61
CA ASP A 120 10.35 7.42 -11.14
C ASP A 120 9.98 7.30 -12.62
N ALA A 121 10.75 6.54 -13.39
CA ALA A 121 10.47 6.25 -14.79
C ALA A 121 9.21 5.37 -14.97
N THR A 122 9.07 4.30 -14.19
CA THR A 122 7.90 3.40 -14.21
C THR A 122 6.61 4.15 -13.91
N CYS A 123 6.62 4.96 -12.84
CA CYS A 123 5.45 5.76 -12.47
C CYS A 123 5.13 6.83 -13.52
N SER A 124 6.13 7.58 -13.99
CA SER A 124 5.94 8.61 -15.03
C SER A 124 5.41 8.02 -16.35
N ALA A 125 5.76 6.77 -16.67
CA ALA A 125 5.24 6.07 -17.83
C ALA A 125 3.79 5.60 -17.65
N GLY A 126 3.30 5.51 -16.40
CA GLY A 126 1.96 5.06 -16.05
C GLY A 126 1.66 3.61 -16.42
N LYS A 127 2.70 2.77 -16.57
CA LYS A 127 2.57 1.37 -17.00
C LYS A 127 2.62 0.41 -15.82
N GLU A 128 1.89 -0.71 -15.93
CA GLU A 128 1.90 -1.80 -14.96
C GLU A 128 1.43 -1.42 -13.54
N GLY A 129 0.80 -0.26 -13.40
CA GLY A 129 0.23 0.20 -12.14
C GLY A 129 -0.96 -0.66 -11.70
N VAL A 130 -1.02 -0.96 -10.40
CA VAL A 130 -2.10 -1.72 -9.77
C VAL A 130 -2.98 -0.77 -8.98
N VAL A 131 -4.26 -0.71 -9.31
CA VAL A 131 -5.24 0.08 -8.55
C VAL A 131 -5.55 -0.62 -7.22
N LYS A 132 -5.43 0.13 -6.12
CA LYS A 132 -5.70 -0.32 -4.77
C LYS A 132 -6.63 0.65 -4.06
N THR A 133 -7.31 0.14 -3.03
CA THR A 133 -8.21 0.89 -2.16
C THR A 133 -7.92 0.54 -0.71
N ALA A 134 -8.20 1.44 0.23
CA ALA A 134 -8.16 1.16 1.66
C ALA A 134 -9.16 2.05 2.40
N ASN A 135 -9.62 1.58 3.56
CA ASN A 135 -10.47 2.36 4.47
C ASN A 135 -10.06 2.08 5.94
N SER A 136 -10.73 2.72 6.89
CA SER A 136 -10.48 2.56 8.33
C SER A 136 -11.21 1.39 8.97
N ASP A 137 -12.08 0.70 8.22
CA ASP A 137 -13.00 -0.29 8.78
C ASP A 137 -12.51 -1.71 8.48
N ASN A 138 -11.90 -1.90 7.31
CA ASN A 138 -11.45 -3.19 6.78
C ASN A 138 -9.94 -3.24 6.54
N TYR A 139 -9.40 -4.45 6.60
CA TYR A 139 -8.04 -4.80 6.23
C TYR A 139 -7.99 -5.18 4.75
N THR A 140 -7.35 -4.35 3.93
CA THR A 140 -7.21 -4.59 2.48
C THR A 140 -6.03 -5.50 2.21
N ALA A 141 -6.22 -6.60 1.48
CA ALA A 141 -5.14 -7.50 1.11
C ALA A 141 -4.11 -6.82 0.18
N ASP A 142 -2.82 -6.99 0.49
CA ASP A 142 -1.71 -6.53 -0.33
C ASP A 142 -0.58 -7.55 -0.35
N VAL A 143 -0.64 -8.46 -1.34
CA VAL A 143 0.28 -9.59 -1.55
C VAL A 143 0.40 -10.50 -0.31
N ASN A 144 1.28 -10.15 0.63
CA ASN A 144 1.60 -10.92 1.84
C ASN A 144 1.22 -10.21 3.14
N ILE A 145 0.73 -8.97 3.05
CA ILE A 145 0.29 -8.17 4.19
C ILE A 145 -1.15 -7.70 3.97
N TYR A 146 -1.71 -7.06 4.99
CA TYR A 146 -2.96 -6.33 4.90
C TYR A 146 -2.77 -4.87 5.29
N LEU A 147 -3.44 -3.95 4.60
CA LEU A 147 -3.36 -2.51 4.80
C LEU A 147 -4.67 -1.98 5.38
N LYS A 148 -4.59 -1.07 6.35
CA LYS A 148 -5.75 -0.35 6.89
C LYS A 148 -5.38 1.12 7.09
N ILE A 149 -6.31 2.04 6.85
CA ILE A 149 -6.07 3.46 7.16
C ILE A 149 -5.90 3.61 8.66
N SER A 150 -4.75 4.12 9.09
CA SER A 150 -4.48 4.42 10.49
C SER A 150 -4.78 5.88 10.83
N THR A 151 -4.41 6.81 9.95
CA THR A 151 -4.66 8.25 10.14
C THR A 151 -4.94 8.95 8.82
N VAL A 152 -5.73 10.02 8.89
CA VAL A 152 -5.92 10.98 7.81
C VAL A 152 -5.74 12.37 8.39
N ASP A 153 -4.69 13.07 7.96
CA ASP A 153 -4.34 14.39 8.44
C ASP A 153 -4.61 15.42 7.34
N THR A 154 -5.30 16.50 7.68
CA THR A 154 -5.63 17.58 6.75
C THR A 154 -5.11 18.90 7.32
N LYS A 155 -4.23 19.58 6.59
CA LYS A 155 -3.57 20.82 7.01
C LYS A 155 -3.76 21.95 6.01
#